data_AF-J2PPJ5-F1
#
_entry.id   AF-J2PPJ5-F1
#
_cell.length_a   1.000
_cell.length_b   1.000
_cell.length_c   1.000
_cell.angle_alpha   90.00
_cell.angle_beta   90.00
_cell.angle_gamma   90.00
#
_symmetry.space_group_name_H-M   'P 1'
#
loop_
_entity.id
_entity.type
_entity.pdbx_description
1 polymer ?
#
loop_
_entity_poly.entity_id
_entity_poly.type
_entity_poly.pdbx_seq_one_letter_code
_entity_poly.pdbx_strand_id
1 'polypeptide(L)'
;MVQFEVTVNVEGGLHARPAALLVNCSSQSQSKITLSKGTKHADGKSILGIMTLGVSQGDTLTVQIDGADEQNVATAIQQLLEQSS
;
A
#
# COMPACT_ATOMS: atom_id res chain seq x y z
N MET A 1 6.31 14.98 2.42
CA MET A 1 6.39 13.70 1.68
C MET A 1 7.08 12.66 2.54
N VAL A 2 6.43 11.52 2.75
CA VAL A 2 7.00 10.32 3.39
C VAL A 2 7.18 9.22 2.34
N GLN A 3 8.29 8.49 2.41
CA GLN A 3 8.55 7.31 1.59
C GLN A 3 9.21 6.22 2.44
N PHE A 4 8.78 4.98 2.25
CA PHE A 4 9.37 3.82 2.90
C PHE A 4 9.24 2.57 2.02
N GLU A 5 10.07 1.58 2.32
CA GLU A 5 9.95 0.22 1.79
C GLU A 5 9.43 -0.70 2.88
N VAL A 6 8.59 -1.66 2.49
CA VAL A 6 8.02 -2.65 3.40
C VAL A 6 7.95 -4.00 2.72
N THR A 7 8.29 -5.06 3.46
CA THR A 7 8.09 -6.44 3.00
C THR A 7 6.65 -6.82 3.29
N VAL A 8 5.90 -7.22 2.27
CA VAL A 8 4.50 -7.60 2.41
C VAL A 8 4.42 -8.98 3.07
N ASN A 9 3.92 -9.04 4.31
CA ASN A 9 3.77 -10.28 5.08
C ASN A 9 2.33 -10.81 5.11
N VAL A 10 1.41 -10.17 4.38
CA VAL A 10 0.03 -10.62 4.25
C VAL A 10 -0.01 -11.94 3.47
N GLU A 11 -0.70 -12.95 4.01
CA GLU A 11 -0.88 -14.24 3.36
C GLU A 11 -1.50 -14.06 1.97
N GLY A 12 -0.86 -14.59 0.93
CA GLY A 12 -1.32 -14.43 -0.45
C GLY A 12 -1.11 -13.03 -1.06
N GLY A 13 -0.46 -12.10 -0.35
CA GLY A 13 -0.11 -10.75 -0.85
C GLY A 13 -1.28 -9.78 -0.91
N LEU A 14 -1.23 -8.79 -1.82
CA LEU A 14 -2.29 -7.79 -1.99
C LEU A 14 -3.45 -8.30 -2.87
N HIS A 15 -4.07 -9.39 -2.44
CA HIS A 15 -5.31 -9.91 -3.03
C HIS A 15 -6.53 -9.08 -2.58
N ALA A 16 -7.74 -9.49 -3.00
CA ALA A 16 -8.96 -8.68 -2.87
C ALA A 16 -9.21 -8.05 -1.48
N ARG A 17 -9.00 -8.79 -0.38
CA ARG A 17 -9.27 -8.31 0.98
C ARG A 17 -8.23 -7.26 1.47
N PRO A 18 -6.93 -7.56 1.55
CA PRO A 18 -5.93 -6.57 1.97
C PRO A 18 -5.84 -5.39 1.01
N ALA A 19 -6.04 -5.61 -0.30
CA ALA A 19 -6.11 -4.52 -1.26
C ALA A 19 -7.31 -3.60 -0.98
N ALA A 20 -8.50 -4.13 -0.67
CA ALA A 20 -9.66 -3.32 -0.30
C ALA A 20 -9.43 -2.52 1.00
N LEU A 21 -8.77 -3.10 1.99
CA LEU A 21 -8.40 -2.38 3.23
C LEU A 21 -7.42 -1.24 2.95
N LEU A 22 -6.42 -1.48 2.10
CA LEU A 22 -5.45 -0.46 1.70
C LEU A 22 -6.13 0.67 0.93
N VAL A 23 -7.02 0.35 -0.01
CA VAL A 23 -7.81 1.35 -0.75
C VAL A 23 -8.70 2.15 0.17
N ASN A 24 -9.37 1.52 1.14
CA ASN A 24 -10.23 2.23 2.07
C ASN A 24 -9.42 3.22 2.94
N CYS A 25 -8.27 2.77 3.48
CA CYS A 25 -7.35 3.64 4.21
C CYS A 25 -6.86 4.80 3.32
N SER A 26 -6.45 4.49 2.09
CA SER A 26 -5.94 5.46 1.14
C SER A 26 -7.00 6.47 0.71
N SER A 27 -8.23 6.01 0.45
CA SER A 27 -9.33 6.85 -0.06
C SER A 27 -9.86 7.85 0.96
N GLN A 28 -9.70 7.55 2.25
CA GLN A 28 -10.03 8.47 3.34
C GLN A 28 -8.96 9.54 3.57
N SER A 29 -7.76 9.34 3.02
CA SER A 29 -6.64 10.25 3.17
C SER A 29 -6.71 11.46 2.24
N GLN A 30 -6.22 12.60 2.74
CA GLN A 30 -5.99 13.81 1.93
C GLN A 30 -4.69 13.72 1.12
N SER A 31 -3.86 12.72 1.37
CA SER A 31 -2.60 12.49 0.67
C SER A 31 -2.77 11.79 -0.68
N LYS A 32 -1.81 12.03 -1.57
CA LYS A 32 -1.55 11.20 -2.73
C LYS A 32 -0.69 10.01 -2.32
N ILE A 33 -1.11 8.80 -2.68
CA ILE A 33 -0.45 7.56 -2.27
C ILE A 33 -0.06 6.80 -3.53
N THR A 34 1.22 6.48 -3.67
CA THR A 34 1.76 5.71 -4.79
C THR A 34 2.46 4.47 -4.26
N LEU A 35 2.10 3.31 -4.80
CA LEU A 35 2.69 2.02 -4.48
C LEU A 35 3.54 1.57 -5.66
N SER A 36 4.75 1.08 -5.43
CA SER A 36 5.65 0.63 -6.48
C SER A 36 6.29 -0.72 -6.17
N LYS A 37 6.31 -1.60 -7.18
CA LYS A 37 7.02 -2.89 -7.16
C LYS A 37 7.90 -2.96 -8.40
N GLY A 38 9.22 -2.79 -8.21
CA GLY A 38 10.17 -2.65 -9.31
C GLY A 38 9.83 -1.45 -10.19
N THR A 39 9.55 -1.69 -11.48
CA THR A 39 9.19 -0.62 -12.44
C THR A 39 7.69 -0.33 -12.52
N LYS A 40 6.85 -1.16 -11.89
CA LYS A 40 5.39 -0.97 -11.89
C LYS A 40 4.99 -0.07 -10.74
N HIS A 41 3.98 0.77 -10.97
CA HIS A 41 3.41 1.67 -9.98
C HIS A 41 1.88 1.65 -10.05
N ALA A 42 1.23 1.92 -8.91
CA ALA A 42 -0.21 2.02 -8.78
C ALA A 42 -0.60 3.16 -7.83
N ASP A 43 -1.76 3.75 -8.09
CA ASP A 43 -2.42 4.64 -7.13
C ASP A 43 -2.96 3.82 -5.96
N GLY A 44 -2.60 4.19 -4.73
CA GLY A 44 -3.11 3.54 -3.51
C GLY A 44 -4.63 3.65 -3.33
N LYS A 45 -5.29 4.56 -4.06
CA LYS A 45 -6.75 4.73 -4.08
C LYS A 45 -7.43 3.86 -5.15
N SER A 46 -6.69 3.14 -5.99
CA SER A 46 -7.23 2.31 -7.07
C SER A 46 -7.09 0.82 -6.78
N ILE A 47 -8.21 0.16 -6.46
CA ILE A 47 -8.25 -1.29 -6.23
C ILE A 47 -7.70 -2.08 -7.42
N LEU A 48 -8.06 -1.68 -8.65
CA LEU A 48 -7.58 -2.34 -9.86
C LEU A 48 -6.08 -2.12 -10.05
N GLY A 49 -5.57 -0.92 -9.79
CA GLY A 49 -4.14 -0.61 -9.84
C GLY A 49 -3.35 -1.49 -8.89
N ILE A 50 -3.81 -1.64 -7.65
CA ILE A 50 -3.14 -2.45 -6.62
C ILE A 50 -3.14 -3.93 -7.02
N MET A 51 -4.29 -4.48 -7.45
CA MET A 51 -4.37 -5.88 -7.84
C MET A 51 -3.50 -6.19 -9.07
N THR A 52 -3.40 -5.26 -10.03
CA THR A 52 -2.55 -5.43 -11.22
C THR A 52 -1.06 -5.22 -10.96
N LEU A 53 -0.70 -4.57 -9.84
CA LEU A 53 0.68 -4.46 -9.39
C LEU A 53 1.30 -5.84 -9.10
N GLY A 54 0.45 -6.82 -8.76
CA GLY A 54 0.84 -8.22 -8.62
C GLY A 54 1.81 -8.43 -7.45
N VAL A 55 1.48 -7.85 -6.30
CA VAL A 55 2.27 -7.94 -5.06
C VAL A 55 1.88 -9.22 -4.33
N SER A 56 2.86 -10.07 -4.10
CA SER A 56 2.79 -11.33 -3.39
C SER A 56 3.41 -11.21 -2.00
N GLN A 57 3.12 -12.18 -1.13
CA GLN A 57 3.80 -12.30 0.15
C GLN A 57 5.32 -12.42 -0.06
N GLY A 58 6.10 -11.71 0.75
CA GLY A 58 7.55 -11.65 0.68
C GLY A 58 8.11 -10.62 -0.31
N ASP A 59 7.27 -9.98 -1.14
CA ASP A 59 7.72 -8.90 -2.00
C ASP A 59 8.02 -7.63 -1.21
N THR A 60 9.03 -6.88 -1.65
CA THR A 60 9.26 -5.50 -1.22
C THR A 60 8.38 -4.54 -2.01
N LEU A 61 7.60 -3.74 -1.29
CA LEU A 61 6.77 -2.67 -1.83
C LEU A 61 7.31 -1.32 -1.38
N THR A 62 7.55 -0.42 -2.33
CA THR A 62 7.84 0.99 -2.02
C THR A 62 6.53 1.75 -1.92
N VAL A 63 6.32 2.46 -0.82
CA VAL A 63 5.14 3.29 -0.57
C VAL A 63 5.59 4.74 -0.46
N GLN A 64 4.98 5.60 -1.27
CA GLN A 64 5.17 7.05 -1.21
C GLN A 64 3.85 7.73 -0.89
N ILE A 65 3.87 8.64 0.07
CA ILE A 65 2.70 9.36 0.55
C ILE A 65 3.06 10.84 0.61
N ASP A 66 2.25 11.67 -0.03
CA ASP A 66 2.45 13.11 -0.10
C ASP A 66 1.16 13.85 0.23
N GLY A 67 1.13 14.50 1.39
CA GLY A 67 -0.02 15.28 1.86
C GLY A 67 0.00 15.55 3.36
N ALA A 68 -1.05 16.21 3.85
CA ALA A 68 -1.11 16.74 5.22
C ALA A 68 -1.16 15.66 6.32
N ASP A 69 -1.64 14.46 5.98
CA ASP A 69 -1.82 13.31 6.87
C ASP A 69 -0.80 12.18 6.61
N GLU A 70 0.25 12.46 5.82
CA GLU A 70 1.18 11.47 5.29
C GLU A 70 1.80 10.54 6.36
N GLN A 71 2.14 11.07 7.54
CA GLN A 71 2.75 10.29 8.61
C GLN A 71 1.76 9.30 9.26
N ASN A 72 0.50 9.71 9.42
CA ASN A 72 -0.55 8.87 9.98
C ASN A 72 -0.91 7.75 9.02
N VAL A 73 -1.01 8.08 7.73
CA VAL A 73 -1.32 7.13 6.66
C VAL A 73 -0.15 6.14 6.47
N ALA A 74 1.09 6.60 6.54
CA ALA A 74 2.26 5.74 6.48
C ALA A 74 2.22 4.66 7.56
N THR A 75 1.94 5.07 8.81
CA THR A 75 1.84 4.15 9.95
C THR A 75 0.73 3.11 9.73
N ALA A 76 -0.45 3.54 9.28
CA ALA A 76 -1.58 2.63 9.03
C ALA A 76 -1.31 1.64 7.89
N ILE A 77 -0.68 2.10 6.80
CA ILE A 77 -0.33 1.24 5.66
C ILE A 77 0.77 0.25 6.05
N GLN A 78 1.81 0.67 6.79
CA GLN A 78 2.85 -0.23 7.29
C GLN A 78 2.25 -1.35 8.12
N GLN A 79 1.42 -0.99 9.11
CA GLN A 79 0.74 -1.96 9.96
C GLN A 79 -0.03 -2.97 9.11
N LEU A 80 -0.86 -2.52 8.18
CA LEU A 80 -1.65 -3.38 7.30
C LEU A 80 -0.79 -4.37 6.49
N LEU A 81 0.35 -3.92 5.96
CA LEU A 81 1.23 -4.73 5.10
C LEU A 81 2.11 -5.70 5.89
N GLU A 82 2.40 -5.38 7.15
CA GLU A 82 3.20 -6.22 8.05
C GLU A 82 2.34 -7.22 8.85
N GLN A 83 1.02 -7.02 8.94
CA GLN A 83 0.14 -7.95 9.65
C GLN A 83 0.21 -9.34 9.02
N SER A 84 0.70 -10.30 9.79
CA SER A 84 0.55 -11.73 9.51
C SER A 84 -0.82 -12.15 10.04
N SER A 85 -1.71 -12.65 9.17
CA SER A 85 -2.96 -13.32 9.57
C SER A 85 -2.72 -14.81 9.71
#